data_AF-A0A929W4Q2-F1
#
_entry.id   AF-A0A929W4Q2-F1
#
_cell.length_a   1.000
_cell.length_b   1.000
_cell.length_c   1.000
_cell.angle_alpha   90.00
_cell.angle_beta   90.00
_cell.angle_gamma   90.00
#
_symmetry.space_group_name_H-M   'P 1'
#
loop_
_entity.id
_entity.type
_entity.pdbx_description
1 polymer ?
#
loop_
_entity_poly.entity_id
_entity_poly.type
_entity_poly.pdbx_seq_one_letter_code
_entity_poly.pdbx_strand_id
1 'polypeptide(L)'
;MAESETFGAFLEQHRKDRDLTMRRFADMIGVTAPYLSDIEKGRRAAPDAKLESIADVLHLNRDEREKMYDLAAHTRENQVSTDLSGYIMETDMARVALRRAKERNLSQQQWADILD
;
A
#
# COMPACT_ATOMS: atom_id res chain seq x y z
N MET A 1 -21.68 -3.87 -5.26
CA MET A 1 -20.43 -3.09 -5.42
C MET A 1 -19.57 -3.53 -4.27
N ALA A 2 -18.50 -4.30 -4.52
CA ALA A 2 -17.59 -4.66 -3.43
C ALA A 2 -16.99 -3.34 -2.93
N GLU A 3 -17.18 -3.04 -1.64
CA GLU A 3 -16.53 -1.92 -0.99
C GLU A 3 -15.03 -2.07 -1.24
N SER A 4 -14.42 -1.12 -1.94
CA SER A 4 -12.97 -1.09 -2.09
C SER A 4 -12.39 -0.95 -0.69
N GLU A 5 -11.73 -1.99 -0.20
CA GLU A 5 -11.09 -1.99 1.10
C GLU A 5 -10.18 -0.76 1.21
N THR A 6 -10.27 0.00 2.31
CA THR A 6 -9.38 1.13 2.54
C THR A 6 -8.11 0.65 3.24
N PHE A 7 -7.02 1.40 3.12
CA PHE A 7 -5.80 1.13 3.89
C PHE A 7 -6.08 1.01 5.40
N GLY A 8 -6.94 1.87 5.94
CA GLY A 8 -7.31 1.84 7.35
C GLY A 8 -8.03 0.55 7.76
N ALA A 9 -9.01 0.12 6.96
CA ALA A 9 -9.74 -1.13 7.18
C ALA A 9 -8.82 -2.36 7.07
N PHE A 10 -7.93 -2.37 6.07
CA PHE A 10 -6.93 -3.42 5.90
C PHE A 10 -6.05 -3.57 7.15
N LEU A 11 -5.54 -2.45 7.70
CA LEU A 11 -4.74 -2.47 8.92
C LEU A 11 -5.52 -2.97 10.12
N GLU A 12 -6.74 -2.46 10.33
CA GLU A 12 -7.57 -2.87 11.46
C GLU A 12 -7.85 -4.37 11.43
N GLN A 13 -8.16 -4.91 10.25
CA GLN A 13 -8.42 -6.34 10.07
C GLN A 13 -7.18 -7.19 10.36
N HIS A 14 -6.06 -6.92 9.68
CA HIS A 14 -4.83 -7.71 9.86
C HIS A 14 -4.28 -7.63 11.28
N ARG A 15 -4.47 -6.48 11.95
CA ARG A 15 -4.13 -6.30 13.37
C ARG A 15 -4.98 -7.19 14.26
N LYS A 16 -6.31 -7.20 14.05
CA LYS A 16 -7.24 -8.03 14.83
C LYS A 16 -7.01 -9.52 14.60
N ASP A 17 -6.73 -9.94 13.37
CA ASP A 17 -6.43 -11.34 13.03
C ASP A 17 -5.17 -11.87 13.73
N ARG A 18 -4.33 -10.97 14.26
CA ARG A 18 -3.10 -11.27 15.02
C ARG A 18 -3.23 -10.98 16.51
N ASP A 19 -4.46 -10.79 17.01
CA ASP A 19 -4.77 -10.47 18.40
C ASP A 19 -4.00 -9.25 18.94
N LEU A 20 -3.65 -8.30 18.05
CA LEU A 20 -2.94 -7.09 18.43
C LEU A 20 -3.94 -6.01 18.85
N THR A 21 -3.78 -5.51 20.07
CA THR A 21 -4.51 -4.30 20.48
C THR A 21 -3.97 -3.09 19.73
N MET A 22 -4.82 -2.09 19.51
CA MET A 22 -4.42 -0.83 18.86
C MET A 22 -3.20 -0.19 19.55
N ARG A 23 -3.16 -0.19 20.89
CA ARG A 23 -2.02 0.36 21.65
C ARG A 23 -0.74 -0.43 21.37
N ARG A 24 -0.79 -1.76 21.50
CA ARG A 24 0.37 -2.62 21.26
C ARG A 24 0.89 -2.46 19.83
N PHE A 25 0.01 -2.43 18.84
CA PHE A 25 0.40 -2.24 17.45
C PHE A 25 1.04 -0.87 17.22
N ALA A 26 0.44 0.20 17.75
CA ALA A 26 0.98 1.55 17.66
C ALA A 26 2.40 1.63 18.26
N ASP A 27 2.61 1.02 19.43
CA ASP A 27 3.92 0.95 20.08
C ASP A 27 4.94 0.20 19.21
N MET A 28 4.55 -0.93 18.62
CA MET A 28 5.43 -1.76 17.77
C MET A 28 5.89 -1.03 16.49
N ILE A 29 5.01 -0.24 15.86
CA ILE A 29 5.37 0.55 14.67
C ILE A 29 5.91 1.96 15.02
N GLY A 30 5.99 2.28 16.32
CA GLY A 30 6.54 3.54 16.84
C GLY A 30 5.69 4.77 16.49
N VAL A 31 4.37 4.67 16.65
CA VAL A 31 3.42 5.77 16.51
C VAL A 31 2.49 5.86 17.72
N THR A 32 1.70 6.94 17.84
CA THR A 32 0.74 7.06 18.95
C THR A 32 -0.57 6.33 18.63
N ALA A 33 -1.23 5.78 19.65
CA ALA A 33 -2.53 5.11 19.47
C ALA A 33 -3.63 6.01 18.84
N PRO A 34 -3.74 7.32 19.16
CA PRO A 34 -4.65 8.21 18.45
C PRO A 34 -4.30 8.37 16.97
N TYR A 35 -3.01 8.46 16.62
CA TYR A 35 -2.57 8.57 15.24
C TYR A 35 -2.91 7.30 14.44
N LEU A 36 -2.68 6.12 15.01
CA LEU A 36 -3.11 4.85 14.42
C LEU A 36 -4.65 4.80 14.26
N SER A 37 -5.42 5.27 15.25
CA SER A 37 -6.90 5.32 15.14
C SER A 37 -7.39 6.28 14.05
N ASP A 38 -6.66 7.36 13.78
CA ASP A 38 -6.95 8.25 12.65
C ASP A 38 -6.66 7.56 11.31
N ILE A 39 -5.59 6.78 11.21
CA ILE A 39 -5.27 5.99 10.01
C ILE A 39 -6.32 4.90 9.78
N GLU A 40 -6.61 4.07 10.79
CA GLU A 40 -7.57 2.96 10.69
C GLU A 40 -8.97 3.45 10.26
N LYS A 41 -9.35 4.66 10.68
CA LYS A 41 -10.63 5.28 10.32
C LYS A 41 -10.56 6.17 9.07
N GLY A 42 -9.45 6.15 8.32
CA GLY A 42 -9.28 6.90 7.07
C GLY A 42 -9.22 8.43 7.23
N ARG A 43 -9.06 8.96 8.44
CA ARG A 43 -8.90 10.41 8.71
C ARG A 43 -7.49 10.90 8.38
N ARG A 44 -6.51 9.99 8.28
CA ARG A 44 -5.14 10.29 7.88
C ARG A 44 -4.66 9.34 6.80
N ALA A 45 -3.83 9.86 5.91
CA ALA A 45 -3.14 9.08 4.90
C ALA A 45 -2.14 8.09 5.52
N ALA A 46 -1.76 7.09 4.72
CA ALA A 46 -0.80 6.07 5.12
C ALA A 46 0.57 6.68 5.47
N PRO A 47 1.25 6.19 6.52
CA PRO A 47 2.58 6.67 6.89
C PRO A 47 3.66 6.00 6.03
N ASP A 48 4.07 6.62 4.93
CA ASP A 48 5.04 6.06 3.97
C ASP A 48 6.30 5.49 4.65
N ALA A 49 6.89 6.24 5.59
CA ALA A 49 8.08 5.84 6.33
C ALA A 49 7.88 4.66 7.31
N LYS A 50 6.64 4.21 7.51
CA LYS A 50 6.28 3.11 8.43
C LYS A 50 5.70 1.91 7.72
N LEU A 51 5.47 1.95 6.40
CA LEU A 51 4.84 0.85 5.66
C LEU A 51 5.63 -0.45 5.77
N GLU A 52 6.95 -0.42 5.66
CA GLU A 52 7.80 -1.61 5.84
C GLU A 52 7.68 -2.20 7.25
N SER A 53 7.77 -1.34 8.29
CA SER A 53 7.60 -1.75 9.69
C SER A 53 6.21 -2.32 9.96
N ILE A 54 5.16 -1.76 9.35
CA ILE A 54 3.79 -2.27 9.43
C ILE A 54 3.72 -3.67 8.82
N ALA A 55 4.25 -3.87 7.62
CA ALA A 55 4.27 -5.16 6.95
C ALA A 55 5.02 -6.23 7.75
N ASP A 56 6.12 -5.86 8.39
CA ASP A 56 6.92 -6.76 9.21
C ASP A 56 6.21 -7.15 10.51
N VAL A 57 5.63 -6.17 11.23
CA VAL A 57 4.88 -6.41 12.48
C VAL A 57 3.62 -7.23 12.23
N LEU A 58 2.95 -6.98 11.10
CA LEU A 58 1.83 -7.77 10.66
C LEU A 58 2.26 -9.04 9.93
N HIS A 59 3.54 -9.41 9.87
CA HIS A 59 3.99 -10.64 9.20
C HIS A 59 3.32 -10.88 7.84
N LEU A 60 3.20 -9.82 7.04
CA LEU A 60 2.47 -9.88 5.77
C LEU A 60 3.28 -10.72 4.78
N ASN A 61 2.58 -11.61 4.08
CA ASN A 61 3.14 -12.32 2.94
C ASN A 61 3.32 -11.35 1.74
N ARG A 62 3.89 -11.85 0.65
CA ARG A 62 4.17 -11.03 -0.54
C ARG A 62 2.92 -10.33 -1.09
N ASP A 63 1.86 -11.09 -1.32
CA ASP A 63 0.62 -10.56 -1.95
C ASP A 63 -0.07 -9.55 -1.02
N GLU A 64 -0.06 -9.83 0.29
CA GLU A 64 -0.56 -8.89 1.31
C GLU A 64 0.25 -7.59 1.36
N ARG A 65 1.59 -7.67 1.18
CA ARG A 65 2.46 -6.50 1.12
C ARG A 65 2.17 -5.66 -0.11
N GLU A 66 2.14 -6.26 -1.30
CA GLU A 66 1.82 -5.57 -2.56
C GLU A 66 0.47 -4.86 -2.44
N LYS A 67 -0.56 -5.58 -1.95
CA LYS A 67 -1.88 -5.01 -1.68
C LYS A 67 -1.82 -3.85 -0.68
N MET A 68 -1.08 -3.97 0.40
CA MET A 68 -0.93 -2.89 1.40
C MET A 68 -0.30 -1.64 0.79
N TYR A 69 0.74 -1.78 -0.03
CA TYR A 69 1.41 -0.65 -0.68
C TYR A 69 0.47 0.06 -1.67
N ASP A 70 -0.31 -0.70 -2.44
CA ASP A 70 -1.31 -0.13 -3.33
C ASP A 70 -2.39 0.62 -2.54
N LEU A 71 -2.95 0.01 -1.49
CA LEU A 71 -3.92 0.69 -0.63
C LEU A 71 -3.36 1.97 0.01
N ALA A 72 -2.08 1.94 0.41
CA ALA A 72 -1.39 3.11 0.97
C ALA A 72 -1.25 4.23 -0.07
N ALA A 73 -0.89 3.92 -1.31
CA ALA A 73 -0.79 4.89 -2.40
C ALA A 73 -2.14 5.58 -2.68
N HIS A 74 -3.24 4.83 -2.62
CA HIS A 74 -4.59 5.37 -2.81
C HIS A 74 -5.06 6.30 -1.68
N THR A 75 -4.32 6.41 -0.57
CA THR A 75 -4.63 7.38 0.48
C THR A 75 -4.27 8.83 0.11
N ARG A 76 -3.54 9.03 -1.01
CA ARG A 76 -3.20 10.35 -1.55
C ARG A 76 -3.51 10.41 -3.04
N GLU A 77 -3.83 11.60 -3.54
CA GLU A 77 -4.07 11.79 -4.97
C GLU A 77 -2.76 11.65 -5.77
N ASN A 78 -2.80 10.88 -6.87
CA ASN A 78 -1.70 10.70 -7.83
C ASN A 78 -0.39 10.16 -7.23
N GLN A 79 -0.47 9.38 -6.14
CA GLN A 79 0.70 8.72 -5.57
C GLN A 79 0.91 7.33 -6.18
N VAL A 80 2.16 7.00 -6.51
CA VAL A 80 2.60 5.65 -6.87
C VAL A 80 3.00 4.91 -5.60
N SER A 81 2.73 3.60 -5.53
CA SER A 81 3.17 2.71 -4.45
C SER A 81 4.65 2.93 -4.11
N THR A 82 4.93 3.15 -2.83
CA THR A 82 6.23 3.67 -2.36
C THR A 82 7.37 2.70 -2.65
N ASP A 83 7.09 1.41 -2.62
CA ASP A 83 7.98 0.31 -2.98
C ASP A 83 8.35 0.32 -4.48
N LEU A 84 7.45 0.76 -5.35
CA LEU A 84 7.69 0.86 -6.79
C LEU A 84 8.36 2.19 -7.19
N SER A 85 8.15 3.26 -6.43
CA SER A 85 8.59 4.61 -6.81
C SER A 85 10.09 4.71 -7.06
N GLY A 86 10.92 4.10 -6.19
CA GLY A 86 12.37 4.06 -6.34
C GLY A 86 12.80 3.29 -7.59
N TYR A 87 12.28 2.08 -7.77
CA TYR A 87 12.57 1.24 -8.93
C TYR A 87 12.20 1.93 -10.25
N ILE A 88 11.04 2.59 -10.30
CA ILE A 88 10.59 3.36 -11.48
C ILE A 88 11.53 4.53 -11.73
N MET A 89 12.08 5.18 -10.70
CA MET A 89 12.98 6.33 -10.84
C MET A 89 14.43 5.95 -11.15
N GLU A 90 14.87 4.74 -10.79
CA GLU A 90 16.20 4.24 -11.12
C GLU A 90 16.25 3.60 -12.52
N THR A 91 15.15 3.01 -12.97
CA THR A 91 15.11 2.24 -14.22
C THR A 91 14.58 3.07 -15.40
N ASP A 92 15.47 3.59 -16.25
CA ASP A 92 15.10 4.36 -17.46
C ASP A 92 14.10 3.63 -18.35
N MET A 93 14.33 2.33 -18.59
CA MET A 93 13.46 1.50 -19.42
C MET A 93 12.07 1.33 -18.83
N ALA A 94 11.91 1.29 -17.51
CA ALA A 94 10.60 1.24 -16.87
C ALA A 94 9.80 2.52 -17.20
N ARG A 95 10.43 3.69 -17.12
CA ARG A 95 9.78 4.96 -17.48
C ARG A 95 9.44 5.03 -18.97
N VAL A 96 10.32 4.55 -19.85
CA VAL A 96 10.04 4.49 -21.30
C VAL A 96 8.87 3.55 -21.59
N ALA A 97 8.84 2.38 -20.97
CA ALA A 97 7.75 1.42 -21.11
C ALA A 97 6.41 2.02 -20.64
N LEU A 98 6.36 2.62 -19.45
CA LEU A 98 5.16 3.26 -18.90
C LEU A 98 4.67 4.42 -19.79
N ARG A 99 5.56 5.24 -20.35
CA ARG A 99 5.18 6.31 -21.29
C ARG A 99 4.56 5.74 -22.58
N ARG A 100 5.19 4.73 -23.18
CA ARG A 100 4.67 4.08 -24.40
C ARG A 100 3.35 3.36 -24.13
N ALA A 101 3.22 2.72 -22.97
CA ALA A 101 1.99 2.06 -22.56
C ALA A 101 0.84 3.07 -22.45
N LYS A 102 1.11 4.23 -21.83
CA LYS A 102 0.16 5.34 -21.74
C LYS A 102 -0.21 5.90 -23.12
N GLU A 103 0.76 6.17 -24.00
CA GLU A 103 0.53 6.67 -25.36
C GLU A 103 -0.36 5.75 -26.19
N ARG A 104 -0.21 4.44 -26.00
CA ARG A 104 -0.99 3.41 -26.70
C ARG A 104 -2.30 3.04 -26.00
N ASN A 105 -2.61 3.64 -24.86
CA ASN A 105 -3.76 3.31 -24.01
C ASN A 105 -3.89 1.79 -23.78
N LEU A 106 -2.80 1.16 -23.32
CA LEU A 106 -2.80 -0.27 -23.02
C LEU A 106 -3.95 -0.63 -22.06
N SER A 107 -4.76 -1.62 -22.45
CA SER A 107 -5.83 -2.17 -21.63
C SER A 107 -5.29 -3.10 -20.54
N GLN A 108 -6.11 -3.39 -19.52
CA GLN A 108 -5.74 -4.37 -18.49
C GLN A 108 -5.42 -5.75 -19.07
N GLN A 109 -6.13 -6.16 -20.14
CA GLN A 109 -5.83 -7.42 -20.82
C GLN A 109 -4.43 -7.41 -21.45
N GLN A 110 -4.05 -6.30 -22.10
CA GLN A 110 -2.72 -6.19 -22.70
C GLN A 110 -1.60 -6.16 -21.65
N TRP A 111 -1.88 -5.64 -20.45
CA TRP A 111 -0.94 -5.76 -19.32
C TRP A 111 -0.84 -7.18 -18.80
N ALA A 112 -1.95 -7.91 -18.71
CA ALA A 112 -1.93 -9.33 -18.32
C ALA A 112 -1.08 -10.15 -19.31
N ASP A 113 -1.24 -9.94 -20.61
CA ASP A 113 -0.46 -10.62 -21.65
C ASP A 113 1.06 -10.33 -21.58
N ILE A 114 1.48 -9.26 -20.89
CA ILE A 114 2.91 -8.93 -20.66
C ILE A 114 3.45 -9.64 -19.41
N LEU A 115 2.58 -9.94 -18.45
CA LEU A 115 2.93 -10.50 -17.15
C LEU A 115 2.91 -12.04 -17.13
N ASP A 116 2.15 -12.66 -18.05
CA ASP A 116 2.13 -14.11 -18.33
C ASP A 116 3.37 -14.59 -19.10
#